data_AF-A0A0F5FS22-F1
#
_entry.id   AF-A0A0F5FS22-F1
#
_cell.length_a   1.000
_cell.length_b   1.000
_cell.length_c   1.000
_cell.angle_alpha   90.00
_cell.angle_beta   90.00
_cell.angle_gamma   90.00
#
_symmetry.space_group_name_H-M   'P 1'
#
loop_
_entity.id
_entity.type
_entity.pdbx_description
1 polymer ?
#
loop_
_entity_poly.entity_id
_entity_poly.type
_entity_poly.pdbx_seq_one_letter_code
_entity_poly.pdbx_strand_id
1 'polypeptide(L)'
;MSKAERLFHLVNLLKGRRTAVTARDLAETLGVSERTVYRDIGALAAQGVPVSGDAGVGYLLAPHTHLPPLMFSPEEAIAISIGLKFVRAFTDPDLATAATTAEQRVKAVLPDGVKADLERLPYRIPVLQSGAEERDRHQRVRRAAAEYLKLRIDYRDEHGNPSVRVIWPLALVGWGDHWTILAWCETRVAYRNFRLDRIVGLVETGENFEATETINVAHYYRTEFGFEDI
;
A
#
# COMPACT_ATOMS: atom_id res chain seq x y z
N MET A 1 10.37 -38.07 6.20
CA MET A 1 10.02 -36.68 6.54
C MET A 1 9.39 -36.63 7.92
N SER A 2 9.93 -35.81 8.81
CA SER A 2 9.37 -35.59 10.16
C SER A 2 8.01 -34.89 10.07
N LYS A 3 7.22 -34.92 11.15
CA LYS A 3 5.95 -34.18 11.17
C LYS A 3 6.18 -32.67 11.00
N ALA A 4 7.20 -32.11 11.66
CA ALA A 4 7.51 -30.69 11.59
C ALA A 4 7.92 -30.25 10.17
N GLU A 5 8.80 -31.01 9.51
CA GLU A 5 9.17 -30.78 8.11
C GLU A 5 7.94 -30.83 7.19
N ARG A 6 7.07 -31.83 7.38
CA ARG A 6 5.87 -31.98 6.54
C ARG A 6 4.89 -30.82 6.71
N LEU A 7 4.66 -30.37 7.94
CA LEU A 7 3.82 -29.21 8.21
C LEU A 7 4.38 -27.94 7.57
N PHE A 8 5.71 -27.74 7.64
CA PHE A 8 6.38 -26.62 7.00
C PHE A 8 6.25 -26.66 5.46
N HIS A 9 6.50 -27.81 4.85
CA HIS A 9 6.32 -28.00 3.40
C HIS A 9 4.87 -27.77 2.99
N LEU A 10 3.90 -28.29 3.74
CA LEU A 10 2.48 -28.13 3.46
C LEU A 10 2.06 -26.65 3.50
N VAL A 11 2.53 -25.87 4.49
CA VAL A 11 2.31 -24.40 4.51
C VAL A 11 2.91 -23.72 3.29
N ASN A 12 4.12 -24.09 2.88
CA ASN A 12 4.77 -23.48 1.71
C ASN A 12 4.07 -23.83 0.39
N LEU A 13 3.45 -25.00 0.27
CA LEU A 13 2.66 -25.36 -0.92
C LEU A 13 1.38 -24.52 -1.06
N LEU A 14 0.82 -24.07 0.07
CA LEU A 14 -0.37 -23.23 0.13
C LEU A 14 -0.06 -21.73 0.03
N LYS A 15 1.18 -21.30 0.36
CA LYS A 15 1.59 -19.89 0.28
C LYS A 15 1.51 -19.34 -1.14
N GLY A 16 0.98 -18.12 -1.25
CA GLY A 16 0.92 -17.37 -2.52
C GLY A 16 -0.07 -17.92 -3.56
N ARG A 17 -0.81 -18.99 -3.23
CA ARG A 17 -1.82 -19.56 -4.12
C ARG A 17 -3.07 -18.66 -4.13
N ARG A 18 -3.58 -18.38 -5.33
CA ARG A 18 -4.86 -17.69 -5.53
C ARG A 18 -6.06 -18.64 -5.55
N THR A 19 -5.81 -19.93 -5.75
CA THR A 19 -6.82 -20.99 -5.86
C THR A 19 -6.54 -22.11 -4.86
N ALA A 20 -7.60 -22.81 -4.45
CA ALA A 20 -7.50 -23.94 -3.53
C ALA A 20 -6.73 -25.11 -4.17
N VAL A 21 -5.92 -25.80 -3.38
CA VAL A 21 -5.16 -27.00 -3.77
C VAL A 21 -5.81 -28.22 -3.14
N THR A 22 -6.07 -29.26 -3.92
CA THR A 22 -6.80 -30.42 -3.40
C THR A 22 -5.96 -31.23 -2.41
N ALA A 23 -6.61 -31.97 -1.53
CA ALA A 23 -5.91 -32.88 -0.60
C ALA A 23 -5.08 -33.93 -1.35
N ARG A 24 -5.57 -34.37 -2.52
CA ARG A 24 -4.89 -35.30 -3.41
C ARG A 24 -3.58 -34.72 -3.95
N ASP A 25 -3.60 -33.50 -4.49
CA ASP A 25 -2.39 -32.87 -5.04
C ASP A 25 -1.33 -32.64 -3.94
N LEU A 26 -1.78 -32.23 -2.76
CA LEU A 26 -0.91 -32.08 -1.59
C LEU A 26 -0.33 -33.43 -1.14
N ALA A 27 -1.13 -34.49 -1.15
CA ALA A 27 -0.73 -35.84 -0.79
C ALA A 27 0.32 -36.40 -1.76
N GLU A 28 0.10 -36.25 -3.07
CA GLU A 28 1.02 -36.64 -4.13
C GLU A 28 2.36 -35.89 -3.99
N THR A 29 2.31 -34.57 -3.77
CA THR A 29 3.53 -33.73 -3.63
C THR A 29 4.33 -34.07 -2.37
N LEU A 30 3.65 -34.34 -1.25
CA LEU A 30 4.28 -34.63 0.05
C LEU A 30 4.64 -36.11 0.23
N GLY A 31 4.26 -36.98 -0.70
CA GLY A 31 4.48 -38.42 -0.62
C GLY A 31 3.74 -39.08 0.56
N VAL A 32 2.52 -38.62 0.88
CA VAL A 32 1.69 -39.13 1.99
C VAL A 32 0.27 -39.44 1.53
N SER A 33 -0.56 -40.01 2.40
CA SER A 33 -1.98 -40.22 2.11
C SER A 33 -2.82 -38.96 2.33
N GLU A 34 -3.96 -38.83 1.63
CA GLU A 34 -4.93 -37.74 1.85
C GLU A 34 -5.39 -37.65 3.31
N ARG A 35 -5.59 -38.80 3.98
CA ARG A 35 -5.88 -38.85 5.42
C ARG A 35 -4.81 -38.15 6.27
N THR A 36 -3.55 -38.25 5.87
CA THR A 36 -2.45 -37.56 6.55
C THR A 36 -2.52 -36.05 6.30
N VAL A 37 -2.83 -35.64 5.07
CA VAL A 37 -3.05 -34.23 4.72
C VAL A 37 -4.18 -33.63 5.55
N TYR A 38 -5.35 -34.29 5.61
CA TYR A 38 -6.48 -33.81 6.42
C TYR A 38 -6.12 -33.63 7.89
N ARG A 39 -5.39 -34.58 8.47
CA ARG A 39 -4.92 -34.49 9.87
C ARG A 39 -3.91 -33.36 10.07
N ASP A 40 -3.01 -33.15 9.11
CA ASP A 40 -1.98 -32.13 9.18
C ASP A 40 -2.56 -30.71 8.96
N ILE A 41 -3.57 -30.56 8.10
CA ILE A 41 -4.37 -29.34 7.98
C ILE A 41 -5.07 -29.01 9.30
N GLY A 42 -5.70 -30.01 9.94
CA GLY A 42 -6.31 -29.82 11.26
C GLY A 42 -5.29 -29.43 12.34
N ALA A 43 -4.08 -30.00 12.29
CA ALA A 43 -3.00 -29.63 13.20
C ALA A 43 -2.50 -28.20 13.00
N LEU A 44 -2.41 -27.73 11.74
CA LEU A 44 -2.05 -26.34 11.42
C LEU A 44 -3.13 -25.36 11.89
N ALA A 45 -4.40 -25.68 11.65
CA ALA A 45 -5.52 -24.87 12.12
C ALA A 45 -5.54 -24.74 13.65
N ALA A 46 -5.29 -25.84 14.37
CA ALA A 46 -5.17 -25.85 15.83
C ALA A 46 -3.98 -25.02 16.36
N GLN A 47 -2.96 -24.77 15.51
CA GLN A 47 -1.81 -23.92 15.82
C GLN A 47 -1.99 -22.47 15.34
N GLY A 48 -3.17 -22.09 14.86
CA GLY A 48 -3.50 -20.73 14.44
C GLY A 48 -3.08 -20.38 13.02
N VAL A 49 -2.65 -21.36 12.20
CA VAL A 49 -2.42 -21.13 10.77
C VAL A 49 -3.78 -21.01 10.08
N PRO A 50 -4.07 -19.90 9.39
CA PRO A 50 -5.40 -19.62 8.87
C PRO A 50 -5.62 -20.39 7.55
N VAL A 51 -5.80 -21.70 7.62
CA VAL A 51 -6.15 -22.52 6.45
C VAL A 51 -7.66 -22.46 6.23
N SER A 52 -8.08 -22.04 5.04
CA SER A 52 -9.45 -22.05 4.54
C SER A 52 -9.66 -23.20 3.55
N GLY A 53 -10.86 -23.78 3.51
CA GLY A 53 -11.22 -24.86 2.60
C GLY A 53 -11.92 -26.01 3.29
N ASP A 54 -12.45 -26.93 2.49
CA ASP A 54 -13.17 -28.11 2.97
C ASP A 54 -12.74 -29.36 2.18
N ALA A 55 -12.99 -30.53 2.77
CA ALA A 55 -12.72 -31.82 2.13
C ALA A 55 -13.45 -31.91 0.78
N GLY A 56 -12.71 -32.33 -0.26
CA GLY A 56 -13.24 -32.41 -1.62
C GLY A 56 -13.24 -31.10 -2.43
N VAL A 57 -13.06 -29.94 -1.79
CA VAL A 57 -12.93 -28.63 -2.47
C VAL A 57 -11.45 -28.22 -2.58
N GLY A 58 -10.65 -28.52 -1.55
CA GLY A 58 -9.24 -28.17 -1.45
C GLY A 58 -8.98 -27.08 -0.41
N TYR A 59 -7.71 -26.75 -0.22
CA TYR A 59 -7.22 -25.89 0.85
C TYR A 59 -6.42 -24.70 0.31
N LEU A 60 -6.51 -23.58 1.01
CA LEU A 60 -5.81 -22.32 0.72
C LEU A 60 -5.49 -21.64 2.06
N LEU A 61 -4.40 -20.88 2.14
CA LEU A 61 -4.23 -19.94 3.26
C LEU A 61 -5.21 -18.78 3.09
N ALA A 62 -6.05 -18.53 4.08
CA ALA A 62 -6.93 -17.38 4.11
C ALA A 62 -6.10 -16.12 3.80
N PRO A 63 -6.62 -15.19 2.99
CA PRO A 63 -5.93 -13.94 2.71
C PRO A 63 -5.52 -13.30 4.03
N HIS A 64 -4.23 -13.19 4.27
CA HIS A 64 -3.76 -12.61 5.52
C HIS A 64 -4.17 -11.13 5.55
N THR A 65 -4.98 -10.75 6.54
CA THR A 65 -5.31 -9.33 6.80
C THR A 65 -4.12 -8.58 7.40
N HIS A 66 -3.04 -9.29 7.75
CA HIS A 66 -1.82 -8.77 8.33
C HIS A 66 -0.59 -9.32 7.61
N LEU A 67 0.46 -8.51 7.54
CA LEU A 67 1.74 -8.95 6.98
C LEU A 67 2.33 -10.09 7.86
N PRO A 68 2.99 -11.09 7.25
CA PRO A 68 3.72 -12.10 8.01
C PRO A 68 4.84 -11.44 8.85
N PRO A 69 5.37 -12.13 9.89
CA PRO A 69 6.53 -11.63 10.62
C PRO A 69 7.70 -11.37 9.66
N LEU A 70 8.22 -10.14 9.67
CA LEU A 70 9.37 -9.74 8.89
C LEU A 70 10.58 -9.62 9.82
N MET A 71 11.71 -10.14 9.38
CA MET A 71 13.00 -9.97 10.03
C MET A 71 13.69 -8.78 9.35
N PHE A 72 14.07 -7.78 10.13
CA PHE A 72 14.82 -6.62 9.63
C PHE A 72 16.22 -6.60 10.25
N SER A 73 17.21 -6.21 9.47
CA SER A 73 18.51 -5.81 10.00
C SER A 73 18.39 -4.50 10.81
N PRO A 74 19.36 -4.19 11.68
CA PRO A 74 19.41 -2.90 12.36
C PRO A 74 19.35 -1.71 11.38
N GLU A 75 20.06 -1.78 10.26
CA GLU A 75 20.10 -0.73 9.23
C GLU A 75 18.74 -0.58 8.53
N GLU A 76 18.08 -1.70 8.21
CA GLU A 76 16.72 -1.70 7.64
C GLU A 76 15.72 -1.07 8.61
N ALA A 77 15.82 -1.37 9.91
CA ALA A 77 14.94 -0.79 10.92
C ALA A 77 15.16 0.73 11.08
N ILE A 78 16.42 1.19 11.00
CA ILE A 78 16.75 2.62 10.98
C ILE A 78 16.13 3.29 9.74
N ALA A 79 16.32 2.71 8.56
CA ALA A 79 15.77 3.23 7.30
C ALA A 79 14.23 3.31 7.36
N ILE A 80 13.57 2.26 7.86
CA ILE A 80 12.11 2.23 8.05
C ILE A 80 11.68 3.32 9.01
N SER A 81 12.34 3.48 10.15
CA SER A 81 11.97 4.52 11.12
C SER A 81 12.09 5.93 10.54
N ILE A 82 13.14 6.22 9.75
CA ILE A 82 13.28 7.49 9.03
C ILE A 82 12.14 7.65 8.01
N GLY A 83 11.85 6.63 7.21
CA GLY A 83 10.75 6.65 6.25
C GLY A 83 9.38 6.92 6.91
N LEU A 84 9.10 6.30 8.05
CA LEU A 84 7.88 6.54 8.82
C LEU A 84 7.78 7.98 9.33
N LYS A 85 8.90 8.64 9.65
CA LYS A 85 8.92 10.07 9.98
C LYS A 85 8.53 10.93 8.77
N PHE A 86 9.02 10.60 7.56
CA PHE A 86 8.60 11.27 6.33
C PHE A 86 7.10 11.08 6.07
N VAL A 87 6.58 9.85 6.18
CA VAL A 87 5.15 9.58 5.98
C VAL A 87 4.30 10.46 6.91
N ARG A 88 4.67 10.58 8.20
CA ARG A 88 3.93 11.45 9.14
C ARG A 88 3.94 12.93 8.76
N ALA A 89 5.07 13.41 8.26
CA ALA A 89 5.25 14.83 7.98
C ALA A 89 4.63 15.26 6.65
N PHE A 90 4.70 14.40 5.63
CA PHE A 90 4.42 14.78 4.25
C PHE A 90 3.15 14.17 3.67
N THR A 91 2.45 13.25 4.36
CA THR A 91 1.23 12.62 3.82
C THR A 91 -0.02 12.93 4.67
N ASP A 92 -1.14 12.29 4.35
CA ASP A 92 -2.44 12.53 4.98
C ASP A 92 -2.57 12.02 6.44
N PRO A 93 -3.61 12.45 7.18
CA PRO A 93 -3.82 12.06 8.58
C PRO A 93 -3.89 10.56 8.85
N ASP A 94 -4.50 9.77 7.97
CA ASP A 94 -4.61 8.32 8.16
C ASP A 94 -3.24 7.66 8.08
N LEU A 95 -2.49 7.98 7.01
CA LEU A 95 -1.15 7.43 6.81
C LEU A 95 -0.19 7.88 7.90
N ALA A 96 -0.29 9.13 8.39
CA ALA A 96 0.49 9.59 9.52
C ALA A 96 0.16 8.82 10.83
N THR A 97 -1.11 8.52 11.06
CA THR A 97 -1.54 7.70 12.21
C THR A 97 -1.00 6.28 12.09
N ALA A 98 -1.16 5.66 10.91
CA ALA A 98 -0.62 4.33 10.63
C ALA A 98 0.90 4.28 10.80
N ALA A 99 1.62 5.31 10.35
CA ALA A 99 3.06 5.41 10.48
C ALA A 99 3.53 5.53 11.94
N THR A 100 2.76 6.22 12.79
CA THR A 100 3.02 6.31 14.24
C THR A 100 2.91 4.92 14.88
N THR A 101 1.83 4.20 14.59
CA THR A 101 1.61 2.83 15.10
C THR A 101 2.68 1.86 14.59
N ALA A 102 3.06 1.96 13.31
CA ALA A 102 4.12 1.15 12.73
C ALA A 102 5.47 1.42 13.40
N GLU A 103 5.81 2.68 13.69
CA GLU A 103 7.07 3.03 14.36
C GLU A 103 7.14 2.43 15.78
N GLN A 104 6.03 2.43 16.52
CA GLN A 104 5.96 1.80 17.83
C GLN A 104 6.23 0.29 17.74
N ARG A 105 5.68 -0.40 16.73
CA ARG A 105 5.92 -1.83 16.49
C ARG A 105 7.37 -2.12 16.12
N VAL A 106 7.97 -1.29 15.26
CA VAL A 106 9.39 -1.40 14.91
C VAL A 106 10.26 -1.22 16.16
N LYS A 107 10.03 -0.16 16.95
CA LYS A 107 10.80 0.08 18.18
C LYS A 107 10.65 -1.03 19.21
N ALA A 108 9.49 -1.67 19.31
CA ALA A 108 9.23 -2.72 20.29
C ALA A 108 10.13 -3.96 20.12
N VAL A 109 10.60 -4.24 18.89
CA VAL A 109 11.41 -5.42 18.59
C VAL A 109 12.91 -5.14 18.51
N LEU A 110 13.33 -3.87 18.65
CA LEU A 110 14.75 -3.50 18.56
C LEU A 110 15.49 -3.72 19.88
N PRO A 111 16.77 -4.17 19.83
CA PRO A 111 17.67 -4.11 20.97
C PRO A 111 17.87 -2.67 21.46
N ASP A 112 18.12 -2.49 22.76
CA ASP A 112 18.20 -1.15 23.35
C ASP A 112 19.34 -0.28 22.78
N GLY A 113 20.45 -0.89 22.37
CA GLY A 113 21.53 -0.18 21.66
C GLY A 113 21.03 0.47 20.36
N VAL A 114 20.28 -0.27 19.55
CA VAL A 114 19.74 0.24 18.27
C VAL A 114 18.68 1.30 18.50
N LYS A 115 17.86 1.19 19.57
CA LYS A 115 16.93 2.26 19.97
C LYS A 115 17.66 3.54 20.31
N ALA A 116 18.74 3.45 21.09
CA ALA A 116 19.55 4.61 21.47
C ALA A 116 20.22 5.26 20.25
N ASP A 117 20.69 4.47 19.29
CA ASP A 117 21.24 4.97 18.03
C ASP A 117 20.18 5.73 17.23
N LEU A 118 18.96 5.19 17.15
CA LEU A 118 17.84 5.83 16.46
C LEU A 118 17.48 7.21 17.03
N GLU A 119 17.54 7.37 18.35
CA GLU A 119 17.29 8.64 19.04
C GLU A 119 18.42 9.66 18.80
N ARG A 120 19.66 9.18 18.60
CA ARG A 120 20.83 10.01 18.33
C ARG A 120 20.98 10.45 16.88
N LEU A 121 20.27 9.82 15.95
CA LEU A 121 20.35 10.18 14.53
C LEU A 121 20.11 11.67 14.30
N PRO A 122 20.83 12.33 13.38
CA PRO A 122 20.73 13.77 13.14
C PRO A 122 19.46 14.18 12.37
N TYR A 123 18.62 13.23 11.94
CA TYR A 123 17.41 13.52 11.18
C TYR A 123 16.31 14.14 12.07
N ARG A 124 15.89 15.34 11.71
CA ARG A 124 14.77 16.06 12.32
C ARG A 124 13.77 16.41 11.23
N ILE A 125 12.62 15.75 11.26
CA ILE A 125 11.56 15.90 10.25
C ILE A 125 10.33 16.42 11.00
N PRO A 126 10.05 17.74 10.93
CA PRO A 126 8.95 18.33 11.67
C PRO A 126 7.60 18.02 11.01
N VAL A 127 6.56 17.82 11.82
CA VAL A 127 5.17 17.84 11.35
C VAL A 127 4.67 19.27 11.49
N LEU A 128 4.51 19.97 10.37
CA LEU A 128 4.10 21.38 10.36
C LEU A 128 2.58 21.49 10.58
N GLN A 129 2.15 22.30 11.55
CA GLN A 129 0.73 22.49 11.87
C GLN A 129 -0.03 23.29 10.80
N SER A 130 0.65 24.18 10.06
CA SER A 130 0.05 25.02 9.02
C SER A 130 -0.43 24.25 7.78
N GLY A 131 -0.22 22.94 7.70
CA GLY A 131 -0.58 22.10 6.56
C GLY A 131 -1.86 21.27 6.73
N ALA A 132 -2.65 21.46 7.80
CA ALA A 132 -3.80 20.57 8.08
C ALA A 132 -4.79 20.46 6.90
N GLU A 133 -5.22 21.60 6.32
CA GLU A 133 -6.14 21.60 5.18
C GLU A 133 -5.55 20.97 3.92
N GLU A 134 -4.24 21.14 3.69
CA GLU A 134 -3.56 20.51 2.56
C GLU A 134 -3.46 19.00 2.75
N ARG A 135 -3.21 18.54 3.99
CA ARG A 135 -3.17 17.11 4.33
C ARG A 135 -4.55 16.44 4.21
N ASP A 136 -5.62 17.15 4.56
CA ASP A 136 -6.99 16.67 4.34
C ASP A 136 -7.31 16.60 2.84
N ARG A 137 -6.90 17.62 2.06
CA ARG A 137 -6.99 17.55 0.59
C ARG A 137 -6.19 16.38 0.01
N HIS A 138 -4.97 16.15 0.49
CA HIS A 138 -4.14 15.01 0.10
C HIS A 138 -4.87 13.69 0.33
N GLN A 139 -5.50 13.53 1.50
CA GLN A 139 -6.29 12.34 1.84
C GLN A 139 -7.40 12.08 0.83
N ARG A 140 -8.19 13.12 0.54
CA ARG A 140 -9.34 13.04 -0.36
C ARG A 140 -8.90 12.69 -1.79
N VAL A 141 -7.82 13.30 -2.28
CA VAL A 141 -7.25 12.96 -3.59
C VAL A 141 -6.74 11.53 -3.62
N ARG A 142 -6.00 11.10 -2.59
CA ARG A 142 -5.47 9.73 -2.51
C ARG A 142 -6.59 8.69 -2.55
N ARG A 143 -7.66 8.89 -1.78
CA ARG A 143 -8.82 7.99 -1.75
C ARG A 143 -9.55 7.99 -3.09
N ALA A 144 -9.82 9.18 -3.66
CA ALA A 144 -10.45 9.28 -4.97
C ALA A 144 -9.65 8.60 -6.09
N ALA A 145 -8.31 8.71 -6.08
CA ALA A 145 -7.46 7.99 -7.03
C ALA A 145 -7.54 6.47 -6.85
N ALA A 146 -7.53 5.98 -5.60
CA ALA A 146 -7.63 4.54 -5.30
C ALA A 146 -9.00 3.94 -5.64
N GLU A 147 -10.07 4.74 -5.55
CA GLU A 147 -11.45 4.35 -5.80
C GLU A 147 -11.93 4.73 -7.22
N TYR A 148 -11.04 5.26 -8.07
CA TYR A 148 -11.33 5.73 -9.42
C TYR A 148 -12.48 6.76 -9.48
N LEU A 149 -12.54 7.68 -8.51
CA LEU A 149 -13.56 8.72 -8.43
C LEU A 149 -13.07 10.01 -9.10
N LYS A 150 -13.96 10.64 -9.88
CA LYS A 150 -13.71 11.95 -10.47
C LYS A 150 -13.80 13.04 -9.40
N LEU A 151 -12.95 14.04 -9.55
CA LEU A 151 -12.94 15.21 -8.67
C LEU A 151 -13.24 16.48 -9.47
N ARG A 152 -14.10 17.33 -8.91
CA ARG A 152 -14.22 18.72 -9.33
C ARG A 152 -13.32 19.57 -8.43
N ILE A 153 -12.41 20.31 -9.05
CA ILE A 153 -11.50 21.23 -8.36
C ILE A 153 -11.71 22.67 -8.81
N ASP A 154 -11.66 23.58 -7.84
CA ASP A 154 -11.49 25.01 -8.07
C ASP A 154 -10.00 25.31 -7.89
N TYR A 155 -9.32 25.65 -8.97
CA TYR A 155 -7.86 25.71 -9.07
C TYR A 155 -7.38 27.10 -9.46
N ARG A 156 -6.31 27.57 -8.83
CA ARG A 156 -5.59 28.77 -9.26
C ARG A 156 -4.26 28.37 -9.90
N ASP A 157 -4.00 28.82 -11.12
CA ASP A 157 -2.71 28.56 -11.77
C ASP A 157 -1.57 29.39 -11.13
N GLU A 158 -0.36 29.27 -11.68
CA GLU A 158 0.81 30.03 -11.18
C GLU A 158 0.69 31.54 -11.33
N HIS A 159 -0.15 32.01 -12.24
CA HIS A 159 -0.44 33.42 -12.44
C HIS A 159 -1.65 33.89 -11.61
N GLY A 160 -2.24 32.99 -10.81
CA GLY A 160 -3.40 33.27 -9.97
C GLY A 160 -4.73 33.23 -10.71
N ASN A 161 -4.77 32.80 -11.99
CA ASN A 161 -6.01 32.73 -12.74
C ASN A 161 -6.89 31.60 -12.18
N PRO A 162 -8.14 31.90 -11.78
CA PRO A 162 -9.04 30.88 -11.28
C PRO A 162 -9.60 30.05 -12.42
N SER A 163 -9.80 28.77 -12.15
CA SER A 163 -10.43 27.87 -13.08
C SER A 163 -11.10 26.71 -12.37
N VAL A 164 -12.16 26.18 -12.99
CA VAL A 164 -12.84 24.98 -12.52
C VAL A 164 -12.50 23.83 -13.45
N ARG A 165 -12.17 22.67 -12.89
CA ARG A 165 -11.83 21.47 -13.66
C ARG A 165 -12.51 20.23 -13.08
N VAL A 166 -12.98 19.35 -13.96
CA VAL A 166 -13.24 17.95 -13.62
C VAL A 166 -12.00 17.16 -14.02
N ILE A 167 -11.44 16.42 -13.06
CA ILE A 167 -10.20 15.68 -13.21
C ILE A 167 -10.38 14.22 -12.80
N TRP A 168 -9.64 13.33 -13.46
CA TRP A 168 -9.49 11.94 -13.09
C TRP A 168 -8.14 11.82 -12.38
N PRO A 169 -8.09 11.82 -11.03
CA PRO A 169 -6.83 11.74 -10.31
C PRO A 169 -6.20 10.36 -10.52
N LEU A 170 -5.00 10.32 -11.07
CA LEU A 170 -4.29 9.08 -11.39
C LEU A 170 -3.17 8.77 -10.38
N ALA A 171 -2.43 9.81 -9.95
CA ALA A 171 -1.37 9.66 -8.96
C ALA A 171 -1.14 10.96 -8.17
N LEU A 172 -0.55 10.81 -6.99
CA LEU A 172 0.06 11.89 -6.23
C LEU A 172 1.58 11.78 -6.35
N VAL A 173 2.22 12.87 -6.77
CA VAL A 173 3.67 12.94 -6.96
C VAL A 173 4.24 13.98 -5.99
N GLY A 174 5.23 13.57 -5.20
CA GLY A 174 5.85 14.41 -4.17
C GLY A 174 7.21 14.94 -4.64
N TRP A 175 7.41 16.26 -4.51
CA TRP A 175 8.64 16.95 -4.95
C TRP A 175 9.50 17.45 -3.77
N GLY A 176 9.13 17.09 -2.55
CA GLY A 176 9.79 17.49 -1.30
C GLY A 176 9.15 18.70 -0.65
N ASP A 177 8.86 19.77 -1.40
CA ASP A 177 8.22 20.99 -0.89
C ASP A 177 6.71 21.06 -1.17
N HIS A 178 6.21 20.31 -2.16
CA HIS A 178 4.79 20.27 -2.51
C HIS A 178 4.37 18.94 -3.14
N TRP A 179 3.05 18.71 -3.18
CA TRP A 179 2.42 17.63 -3.91
C TRP A 179 1.80 18.11 -5.22
N THR A 180 1.88 17.27 -6.26
CA THR A 180 1.11 17.43 -7.49
C THR A 180 0.21 16.24 -7.73
N ILE A 181 -1.00 16.52 -8.23
CA ILE A 181 -1.92 15.52 -8.75
C ILE A 181 -1.63 15.35 -10.23
N LEU A 182 -1.15 14.17 -10.62
CA LEU A 182 -1.18 13.74 -12.02
C LEU A 182 -2.61 13.31 -12.34
N ALA A 183 -3.24 13.94 -13.32
CA ALA A 183 -4.62 13.66 -13.65
C ALA A 183 -4.92 13.80 -15.15
N TRP A 184 -5.96 13.10 -15.61
CA TRP A 184 -6.61 13.44 -16.86
C TRP A 184 -7.60 14.57 -16.65
N CYS A 185 -7.54 15.62 -17.48
CA CYS A 185 -8.40 16.79 -17.36
C CYS A 185 -9.45 16.78 -18.47
N GLU A 186 -10.73 16.64 -18.12
CA GLU A 186 -11.81 16.55 -19.12
C GLU A 186 -11.94 17.82 -19.96
N THR A 187 -11.73 19.00 -19.35
CA THR A 187 -11.78 20.28 -20.07
C THR A 187 -10.68 20.42 -21.11
N ARG A 188 -9.51 19.79 -20.89
CA ARG A 188 -8.36 19.88 -21.80
C ARG A 188 -8.19 18.64 -22.67
N VAL A 189 -8.92 17.57 -22.36
CA VAL A 189 -8.81 16.26 -23.02
C VAL A 189 -7.34 15.82 -23.07
N ALA A 190 -6.63 15.97 -21.95
CA ALA A 190 -5.19 15.72 -21.85
C ALA A 190 -4.75 15.52 -20.39
N TYR A 191 -3.57 14.91 -20.21
CA TYR A 191 -2.87 14.85 -18.93
C TYR A 191 -2.48 16.24 -18.43
N ARG A 192 -2.69 16.51 -17.15
CA ARG A 192 -2.24 17.74 -16.49
C ARG A 192 -1.80 17.44 -15.06
N ASN A 193 -0.85 18.26 -14.60
CA ASN A 193 -0.40 18.26 -13.22
C ASN A 193 -1.00 19.46 -12.49
N PHE A 194 -1.61 19.22 -11.33
CA PHE A 194 -2.20 20.25 -10.49
C PHE A 194 -1.49 20.28 -9.15
N ARG A 195 -0.92 21.42 -8.73
CA ARG A 195 -0.33 21.50 -7.39
C ARG A 195 -1.43 21.47 -6.34
N LEU A 196 -1.28 20.62 -5.34
CA LEU A 196 -2.28 20.40 -4.30
C LEU A 196 -2.55 21.67 -3.49
N ASP A 197 -1.49 22.41 -3.17
CA ASP A 197 -1.51 23.68 -2.42
C ASP A 197 -2.33 24.78 -3.12
N ARG A 198 -2.41 24.76 -4.45
CA ARG A 198 -3.14 25.72 -5.31
C ARG A 198 -4.63 25.40 -5.51
N ILE A 199 -5.12 24.30 -4.95
CA ILE A 199 -6.55 23.96 -4.97
C ILE A 199 -7.29 24.76 -3.90
N VAL A 200 -8.25 25.57 -4.31
CA VAL A 200 -9.08 26.39 -3.41
C VAL A 200 -10.33 25.62 -2.96
N GLY A 201 -10.87 24.76 -3.83
CA GLY A 201 -12.05 23.94 -3.55
C GLY A 201 -11.90 22.56 -4.17
N LEU A 202 -12.38 21.53 -3.48
CA LEU A 202 -12.33 20.14 -3.93
C LEU A 202 -13.61 19.42 -3.54
N VAL A 203 -14.26 18.80 -4.52
CA VAL A 203 -15.53 18.08 -4.37
C VAL A 203 -15.47 16.78 -5.16
N GLU A 204 -15.93 15.68 -4.57
CA GLU A 204 -16.15 14.42 -5.29
C GLU A 204 -17.41 14.54 -6.13
N THR A 205 -17.35 14.17 -7.41
CA THR A 205 -18.52 14.33 -8.29
C THR A 205 -19.56 13.22 -8.09
N GLY A 206 -19.18 12.13 -7.43
CA GLY A 206 -19.98 10.90 -7.33
C GLY A 206 -19.91 10.02 -8.58
N GLU A 207 -19.11 10.40 -9.58
CA GLU A 207 -18.89 9.62 -10.79
C GLU A 207 -17.53 8.92 -10.74
N ASN A 208 -17.47 7.69 -11.22
CA ASN A 208 -16.21 7.00 -11.46
C ASN A 208 -15.65 7.34 -12.84
N PHE A 209 -14.33 7.24 -12.98
CA PHE A 209 -13.68 7.15 -14.27
C PHE A 209 -13.14 5.73 -14.48
N GLU A 210 -12.89 5.36 -15.73
CA GLU A 210 -12.25 4.11 -16.08
C GLU A 210 -10.85 4.40 -16.61
N ALA A 211 -9.83 3.83 -15.97
CA ALA A 211 -8.47 3.90 -16.49
C ALA A 211 -8.38 3.01 -17.73
N THR A 212 -8.15 3.62 -18.89
CA THR A 212 -8.02 2.91 -20.17
C THR A 212 -6.55 2.63 -20.48
N GLU A 213 -6.26 1.87 -21.54
CA GLU A 213 -4.89 1.68 -22.04
C GLU A 213 -4.18 2.99 -22.38
N THR A 214 -4.94 4.04 -22.71
CA THR A 214 -4.45 5.36 -23.09
C THR A 214 -4.53 6.41 -21.98
N ILE A 215 -5.24 6.11 -20.88
CA ILE A 215 -5.45 7.03 -19.74
C ILE A 215 -5.09 6.30 -18.45
N ASN A 216 -3.79 6.20 -18.17
CA ASN A 216 -3.24 5.64 -16.94
C ASN A 216 -1.82 6.17 -16.69
N VAL A 217 -1.28 5.91 -15.49
CA VAL A 217 0.04 6.40 -15.07
C VAL A 217 1.17 5.87 -15.96
N ALA A 218 1.15 4.57 -16.30
CA ALA A 218 2.18 3.97 -17.15
C ALA A 218 2.19 4.56 -18.56
N HIS A 219 1.00 4.84 -19.13
CA HIS A 219 0.87 5.52 -20.41
C HIS A 219 1.41 6.96 -20.35
N TYR A 220 1.12 7.70 -19.27
CA TYR A 220 1.68 9.03 -19.06
C TYR A 220 3.21 9.03 -19.08
N TYR A 221 3.86 8.15 -18.32
CA TYR A 221 5.33 8.07 -18.30
C TYR A 221 5.92 7.68 -19.66
N ARG A 222 5.30 6.71 -20.33
CA ARG A 222 5.74 6.28 -21.67
C ARG A 222 5.67 7.41 -22.69
N THR A 223 4.60 8.21 -22.66
CA THR A 223 4.35 9.25 -23.67
C THR A 223 5.11 10.55 -23.41
N GLU A 224 5.22 10.98 -22.15
CA GLU A 224 5.84 12.27 -21.81
C GLU A 224 7.34 12.15 -21.53
N PHE A 225 7.81 11.01 -21.02
CA PHE A 225 9.21 10.83 -20.59
C PHE A 225 9.96 9.71 -21.30
N GLY A 226 9.28 8.83 -22.04
CA GLY A 226 9.91 7.83 -22.91
C GLY A 226 10.47 6.60 -22.18
N PHE A 227 10.05 6.33 -20.94
CA PHE A 227 10.41 5.10 -20.21
C PHE A 227 9.21 4.49 -19.47
N GLU A 228 9.32 3.21 -19.09
CA GLU A 228 8.30 2.48 -18.34
C GLU A 228 8.37 2.78 -16.84
N ASP A 229 7.21 2.87 -16.19
CA ASP A 229 7.06 3.05 -14.74
C ASP A 229 7.64 1.82 -14.01
N ILE A 230 8.51 2.03 -13.00
CA ILE A 230 9.24 0.96 -12.27
C ILE A 230 8.52 0.60 -10.97
#